data_AF-A0A5K1FB56-F1
#
_entry.id   AF-A0A5K1FB56-F1
#
_cell.length_a   1.000
_cell.length_b   1.000
_cell.length_c   1.000
_cell.angle_alpha   90.00
_cell.angle_beta   90.00
_cell.angle_gamma   90.00
#
_symmetry.space_group_name_H-M   'P 1'
#
loop_
_entity.id
_entity.type
_entity.pdbx_description
1 polymer ?
#
loop_
_entity_poly.entity_id
_entity_poly.type
_entity_poly.pdbx_seq_one_letter_code
_entity_poly.pdbx_strand_id
1 'polypeptide(L)' 'VLRKFGVEKFEPIDESFDPNRHNAVFQVPDASKPPGTVAVVLK' A
#
# COMPACT_ATOMS: atom_id res chain seq x y z
N VAL A 1 7.69 -14.40 14.21
CA VAL A 1 7.66 -15.84 13.82
C VAL A 1 7.58 -16.01 12.31
N LEU A 2 6.61 -15.41 11.63
CA LEU A 2 6.37 -15.57 10.18
C LEU A 2 7.58 -15.26 9.26
N ARG A 3 8.42 -14.29 9.62
CA ARG A 3 9.65 -13.98 8.87
C ARG A 3 10.59 -15.18 8.69
N LYS A 4 10.62 -16.12 9.65
CA LYS A 4 11.42 -17.36 9.53
C LYS A 4 10.92 -18.30 8.43
N PHE A 5 9.69 -18.11 7.98
CA PHE A 5 9.04 -18.86 6.90
C PHE A 5 8.95 -18.03 5.60
N GLY A 6 9.74 -16.96 5.47
CA GLY A 6 9.79 -16.14 4.26
C GLY A 6 8.64 -15.15 4.08
N VAL A 7 7.77 -14.99 5.09
CA VAL A 7 6.68 -14.01 5.05
C VAL A 7 7.13 -12.70 5.67
N GLU A 8 7.14 -11.65 4.87
CA GLU A 8 7.51 -10.29 5.28
C GLU A 8 6.30 -9.38 5.33
N LYS A 9 6.38 -8.35 6.19
CA LYS A 9 5.36 -7.31 6.23
C LYS A 9 5.48 -6.48 4.96
N PHE A 10 4.37 -6.33 4.24
CA PHE A 10 4.30 -5.51 3.06
C PHE A 10 3.79 -4.11 3.44
N GLU A 11 4.59 -3.08 3.19
CA GLU A 11 4.34 -1.69 3.59
C GLU A 11 4.36 -0.77 2.35
N PRO A 12 3.38 -0.88 1.44
CA PRO A 12 3.40 -0.19 0.16
C PRO A 12 3.04 1.30 0.23
N ILE A 13 3.09 1.92 1.43
CA ILE A 13 2.80 3.36 1.54
C ILE A 13 3.78 4.14 0.68
N ASP A 14 3.29 5.17 0.01
CA ASP A 14 4.06 5.98 -0.95
C ASP A 14 4.48 5.26 -2.25
N GLU A 15 4.12 3.98 -2.44
CA GLU A 15 4.28 3.29 -3.71
C GLU A 15 3.13 3.63 -4.68
N SER A 16 3.39 3.45 -5.99
CA SER A 16 2.34 3.50 -7.01
C SER A 16 1.38 2.32 -6.84
N PHE A 17 0.09 2.57 -7.04
CA PHE A 17 -0.93 1.55 -6.95
C PHE A 17 -0.77 0.49 -8.06
N ASP A 18 -0.67 -0.78 -7.67
CA ASP A 18 -0.70 -1.97 -8.54
C ASP A 18 -1.89 -2.86 -8.12
N PRO A 19 -2.91 -3.06 -8.97
CA PRO A 19 -4.09 -3.87 -8.65
C PRO A 19 -3.79 -5.36 -8.43
N ASN A 20 -2.63 -5.88 -8.85
CA ASN A 20 -2.24 -7.26 -8.58
C ASN A 20 -1.70 -7.45 -7.16
N ARG A 21 -1.28 -6.36 -6.51
CA ARG A 21 -0.63 -6.38 -5.21
C ARG A 21 -1.40 -5.60 -4.14
N HIS A 22 -2.28 -4.69 -4.56
CA HIS A 22 -3.04 -3.79 -3.69
C HIS A 22 -4.55 -3.93 -3.94
N ASN A 23 -5.33 -3.67 -2.88
CA ASN A 23 -6.78 -3.55 -2.97
C ASN A 23 -7.20 -2.13 -2.57
N ALA A 24 -7.73 -1.36 -3.52
CA ALA A 24 -8.16 0.02 -3.27
C ALA A 24 -9.55 0.04 -2.60
N VAL A 25 -9.60 0.51 -1.36
CA VAL A 25 -10.85 0.55 -0.57
C VAL A 25 -11.53 1.93 -0.63
N PHE A 26 -10.75 3.01 -0.72
CA PHE A 26 -11.23 4.38 -0.84
C PHE A 26 -10.15 5.28 -1.47
N GLN A 27 -10.55 6.50 -1.84
CA GLN A 27 -9.65 7.55 -2.33
C GLN A 27 -9.46 8.62 -1.27
N VAL A 28 -8.27 9.23 -1.23
CA VAL A 28 -7.95 10.33 -0.31
C VAL A 28 -7.47 11.53 -1.13
N PRO A 29 -8.10 12.70 -1.00
CA PRO A 29 -7.56 13.94 -1.55
C PRO A 29 -6.31 14.35 -0.76
N ASP A 30 -5.13 14.19 -1.37
CA ASP A 30 -3.84 14.59 -0.79
C ASP A 30 -2.96 15.21 -1.88
N ALA A 31 -2.81 16.54 -1.84
CA ALA A 31 -2.00 17.26 -2.81
C ALA A 31 -0.48 17.07 -2.62
N SER A 32 -0.04 16.45 -1.51
CA SER A 32 1.37 16.16 -1.27
C SER A 32 1.87 14.92 -2.02
N LYS A 33 0.96 14.11 -2.58
CA LYS A 33 1.27 12.85 -3.26
C LYS A 33 0.82 12.87 -4.72
N PRO A 34 1.56 12.23 -5.64
CA PRO A 34 1.09 12.03 -7.00
C PRO A 34 -0.22 11.20 -7.04
N PRO A 35 -1.11 11.45 -8.02
CA PRO A 35 -2.28 10.59 -8.23
C PRO A 35 -1.89 9.12 -8.42
N GLY A 36 -2.68 8.21 -7.87
CA GLY A 36 -2.42 6.77 -7.94
C GLY A 36 -1.40 6.25 -6.93
N THR A 37 -1.05 7.04 -5.91
CA THR A 37 -0.16 6.60 -4.81
C THR A 37 -0.95 5.94 -3.68
N VAL A 38 -0.42 4.88 -3.08
CA VAL A 38 -0.99 4.27 -1.87
C VAL A 38 -0.83 5.23 -0.69
N ALA A 39 -1.95 5.81 -0.25
CA ALA A 39 -1.97 6.83 0.79
C ALA A 39 -1.97 6.25 2.22
N VAL A 40 -2.67 5.14 2.44
CA VAL A 40 -2.82 4.50 3.76
C VAL A 40 -2.89 2.99 3.59
N VAL A 41 -2.24 2.25 4.48
CA VAL A 41 -2.36 0.78 4.58
C VAL A 41 -3.30 0.45 5.74
N LEU A 42 -4.42 -0.20 5.43
CA LEU A 42 -5.36 -0.71 6.43
C LEU A 42 -4.81 -2.00 7.06
N LYS A 43 -5.08 -2.21 8.35
CA LYS A 43 -4.72 -3.42 9.10
C LYS A 43 -5.90 -4.33 9.28
#